data_AF-A0A7F8QDN2-F1
#
_entry.id   AF-A0A7F8QDN2-F1
#
_cell.length_a   1.000
_cell.length_b   1.000
_cell.length_c   1.000
_cell.angle_alpha   90.00
_cell.angle_beta   90.00
_cell.angle_gamma   90.00
#
_symmetry.space_group_name_H-M   'P 1'
#
loop_
_entity.id
_entity.type
_entity.pdbx_description
1 polymer ?
#
loop_
_entity_poly.entity_id
_entity_poly.type
_entity_poly.pdbx_seq_one_letter_code
_entity_poly.pdbx_strand_id
1 'polypeptide(L)'
;MNEGQLMGDFEMESKQLEAESWSRIVDSKFLKQQKKDVVKRQEVIYELMQTELHHIRTLKIMSDVYSRGMMTELLFEQQTVEKLFPCLDELISIHSQFFQRILERKKESLVDKSEKNFLIKRMGDVLVNQ
;
A
#
# COMPACT_ATOMS: atom_id res chain seq x y z
N MET A 1 -7.69 -2.09 -20.16
CA MET A 1 -7.23 -1.22 -19.06
C MET A 1 -5.91 -1.76 -18.57
N ASN A 2 -4.84 -0.95 -18.55
CA ASN A 2 -3.55 -1.36 -17.99
C ASN A 2 -3.63 -1.28 -16.45
N GLU A 3 -3.11 -2.28 -15.76
CA GLU A 3 -3.13 -2.34 -14.28
C GLU A 3 -2.54 -1.07 -13.62
N GLY A 4 -1.58 -0.42 -14.28
CA GLY A 4 -0.96 0.83 -13.81
C GLY A 4 -1.91 2.03 -13.73
N GLN A 5 -2.99 2.08 -14.52
CA GLN A 5 -3.94 3.20 -14.49
C GLN A 5 -4.89 3.16 -13.28
N LEU A 6 -5.03 2.01 -12.62
CA LEU A 6 -5.97 1.83 -11.50
C LEU A 6 -5.42 2.38 -10.18
N MET A 7 -4.09 2.47 -10.01
CA MET A 7 -3.52 2.88 -8.74
C MET A 7 -3.48 4.40 -8.55
N GLY A 8 -3.71 5.20 -9.59
CA GLY A 8 -3.75 6.67 -9.51
C GLY A 8 -2.52 7.21 -8.78
N ASP A 9 -2.75 7.93 -7.68
CA ASP A 9 -1.69 8.50 -6.83
C ASP A 9 -0.68 7.49 -6.27
N PHE A 10 -1.00 6.19 -6.26
CA PHE A 10 -0.12 5.12 -5.78
C PHE A 10 0.61 4.37 -6.90
N GLU A 11 0.56 4.83 -8.16
CA GLU A 11 1.20 4.11 -9.27
C GLU A 11 2.72 3.98 -9.09
N MET A 12 3.37 5.02 -8.56
CA MET A 12 4.81 5.00 -8.29
C MET A 12 5.14 4.00 -7.17
N GLU A 13 4.38 4.02 -6.08
CA GLU A 13 4.54 3.14 -4.93
C GLU A 13 4.27 1.70 -5.31
N SER A 14 3.28 1.46 -6.16
CA SER A 14 3.00 0.14 -6.71
C SER A 14 4.25 -0.44 -7.38
N LYS A 15 4.94 0.34 -8.20
CA LYS A 15 6.19 -0.09 -8.86
C LYS A 15 7.33 -0.28 -7.87
N GLN A 16 7.43 0.57 -6.85
CA GLN A 16 8.49 0.47 -5.84
C GLN A 16 8.30 -0.70 -4.86
N LEU A 17 7.06 -1.16 -4.68
CA LEU A 17 6.70 -2.28 -3.80
C LEU A 17 6.50 -3.61 -4.54
N GLU A 18 6.92 -3.71 -5.82
CA GLU A 18 6.90 -4.97 -6.58
C GLU A 18 7.90 -6.01 -6.06
N ALA A 19 8.91 -5.58 -5.31
CA ALA A 19 9.91 -6.48 -4.78
C ALA A 19 9.30 -7.41 -3.73
N GLU A 20 9.57 -8.72 -3.85
CA GLU A 20 9.03 -9.76 -2.97
C GLU A 20 9.38 -9.59 -1.48
N SER A 21 10.46 -8.87 -1.15
CA SER A 21 10.96 -8.75 0.22
C SER A 21 11.70 -7.43 0.46
N TRP A 22 11.78 -7.02 1.73
CA TRP A 22 12.53 -5.84 2.13
C TRP A 22 14.01 -5.97 1.75
N SER A 23 14.56 -7.17 1.97
CA SER A 23 15.95 -7.51 1.63
C SER A 23 16.29 -7.40 0.14
N ARG A 24 15.30 -7.43 -0.76
CA ARG A 24 15.50 -7.24 -2.21
C ARG A 24 15.45 -5.77 -2.65
N ILE A 25 14.89 -4.88 -1.82
CA ILE A 25 14.80 -3.44 -2.13
C ILE A 25 16.07 -2.72 -1.73
N VAL A 26 16.58 -3.04 -0.55
CA VAL A 26 17.76 -2.37 0.00
C VAL A 26 19.04 -2.91 -0.61
N ASP A 27 20.10 -2.09 -0.60
CA ASP A 27 21.37 -2.46 -1.16
C ASP A 27 22.00 -3.65 -0.40
N SER A 28 22.62 -4.58 -1.13
CA SER A 28 23.26 -5.76 -0.54
C SER A 28 24.33 -5.40 0.51
N LYS A 29 25.07 -4.30 0.32
CA LYS A 29 26.05 -3.80 1.30
C LYS A 29 25.38 -3.36 2.60
N PHE A 30 24.23 -2.69 2.50
CA PHE A 30 23.45 -2.24 3.65
C PHE A 30 22.80 -3.42 4.38
N LEU A 31 22.24 -4.38 3.63
CA LEU A 31 21.64 -5.60 4.18
C LEU A 31 22.64 -6.40 5.02
N LYS A 32 23.87 -6.59 4.54
CA LYS A 32 24.92 -7.35 5.24
C LYS A 32 25.34 -6.74 6.58
N GLN A 33 25.05 -5.45 6.81
CA GLN A 33 25.34 -4.76 8.07
C GLN A 33 24.24 -4.97 9.12
N GLN A 34 23.07 -5.51 8.73
CA GLN A 34 21.95 -5.68 9.64
C GLN A 34 22.00 -7.01 10.39
N LYS A 35 21.54 -7.00 11.64
CA LYS A 35 21.35 -8.22 12.43
C LYS A 35 20.10 -8.99 11.97
N LYS A 36 20.07 -10.31 12.18
CA LYS A 36 18.98 -11.19 11.73
C LYS A 36 17.60 -10.78 12.27
N ASP A 37 17.52 -10.36 13.52
CA ASP A 37 16.30 -9.87 14.17
C ASP A 37 15.80 -8.57 13.53
N VAL A 38 16.72 -7.66 13.18
CA VAL A 38 16.41 -6.41 12.47
C VAL A 38 15.87 -6.70 11.08
N VAL A 39 16.54 -7.58 10.31
CA VAL A 39 16.07 -8.00 8.99
C VAL A 39 14.66 -8.58 9.09
N LYS A 40 14.43 -9.55 9.99
CA LYS A 40 13.11 -10.16 10.18
C LYS A 40 12.03 -9.13 10.53
N ARG A 41 12.35 -8.14 11.38
CA ARG A 41 11.41 -7.07 11.72
C ARG A 41 11.08 -6.18 10.52
N GLN A 42 12.07 -5.85 9.68
CA GLN A 42 11.81 -5.07 8.46
C GLN A 42 11.00 -5.87 7.43
N GLU A 43 11.23 -7.18 7.30
CA GLU A 43 10.43 -8.04 6.42
C GLU A 43 8.94 -8.00 6.79
N VAL A 44 8.62 -8.12 8.08
CA VAL A 44 7.21 -8.07 8.54
C VAL A 44 6.58 -6.69 8.31
N ILE A 45 7.32 -5.60 8.55
CA ILE A 45 6.82 -4.23 8.27
C ILE A 45 6.60 -4.04 6.77
N TYR A 46 7.49 -4.59 5.95
CA TYR A 46 7.39 -4.51 4.51
C TYR A 46 6.23 -5.35 3.96
N GLU A 47 5.97 -6.52 4.54
CA GLU A 47 4.78 -7.33 4.24
C GLU A 47 3.49 -6.57 4.56
N LEU A 48 3.42 -5.86 5.70
CA LEU A 48 2.30 -4.97 6.00
C LEU A 48 2.10 -3.91 4.91
N MET A 49 3.18 -3.25 4.47
CA MET A 49 3.10 -2.25 3.39
C MET A 49 2.56 -2.85 2.09
N GLN A 50 3.07 -4.02 1.70
CA GLN A 50 2.64 -4.69 0.48
C GLN A 50 1.18 -5.11 0.58
N THR A 51 0.79 -5.78 1.66
CA THR A 51 -0.58 -6.29 1.84
C THR A 51 -1.60 -5.15 1.88
N GLU A 52 -1.26 -4.03 2.50
CA GLU A 52 -2.10 -2.83 2.51
C GLU A 52 -2.25 -2.22 1.11
N LEU A 53 -1.16 -2.09 0.35
CA LEU A 53 -1.21 -1.64 -1.04
C LEU A 53 -2.10 -2.56 -1.90
N HIS A 54 -1.96 -3.88 -1.73
CA HIS A 54 -2.81 -4.86 -2.42
C HIS A 54 -4.28 -4.71 -2.04
N HIS A 55 -4.57 -4.45 -0.76
CA HIS A 55 -5.93 -4.22 -0.29
C HIS A 55 -6.56 -2.98 -0.95
N ILE A 56 -5.83 -1.86 -0.98
CA ILE A 56 -6.25 -0.64 -1.69
C ILE A 56 -6.50 -0.93 -3.16
N ARG A 57 -5.60 -1.69 -3.82
CA ARG A 57 -5.78 -2.09 -5.22
C ARG A 57 -7.08 -2.87 -5.43
N THR A 58 -7.39 -3.83 -4.55
CA THR A 58 -8.65 -4.58 -4.59
C THR A 58 -9.86 -3.65 -4.45
N LEU A 59 -9.84 -2.72 -3.49
CA LEU A 59 -10.93 -1.76 -3.29
C LEU A 59 -11.10 -0.85 -4.53
N LYS A 60 -10.01 -0.36 -5.12
CA LYS A 60 -10.07 0.44 -6.35
C LYS A 60 -10.61 -0.35 -7.54
N ILE A 61 -10.29 -1.64 -7.67
CA ILE A 61 -10.91 -2.51 -8.69
C ILE A 61 -12.41 -2.65 -8.45
N MET A 62 -12.83 -2.83 -7.20
CA MET A 62 -14.26 -2.87 -6.83
C MET A 62 -14.96 -1.57 -7.22
N SER A 63 -14.33 -0.41 -7.04
CA SER A 63 -14.90 0.89 -7.40
C SER A 63 -14.89 1.14 -8.91
N ASP A 64 -13.70 1.15 -9.50
CA ASP A 64 -13.48 1.73 -10.82
C ASP A 64 -13.81 0.78 -11.96
N VAL A 65 -13.85 -0.53 -11.68
CA VAL A 65 -14.19 -1.56 -12.65
C VAL A 65 -15.60 -2.08 -12.39
N TYR A 66 -15.85 -2.62 -11.20
CA TYR A 66 -17.12 -3.32 -10.94
C TYR A 66 -18.28 -2.36 -10.64
N SER A 67 -18.16 -1.51 -9.61
CA SER A 67 -19.19 -0.54 -9.24
C SER A 67 -19.52 0.38 -10.43
N ARG A 68 -18.48 0.98 -11.03
CA ARG A 68 -18.64 1.83 -12.21
C ARG A 68 -19.31 1.08 -13.38
N GLY A 69 -18.85 -0.13 -13.71
CA GLY A 69 -19.45 -0.93 -14.78
C GLY A 69 -20.90 -1.30 -14.51
N MET A 70 -21.28 -1.61 -13.27
CA MET A 70 -22.68 -1.85 -12.90
C MET A 70 -23.55 -0.60 -13.11
N MET A 71 -23.05 0.57 -12.76
CA MET A 71 -23.79 1.83 -12.94
C MET A 71 -23.88 2.26 -14.42
N THR A 72 -22.79 2.15 -15.18
CA THR A 72 -22.73 2.68 -16.55
C THR A 72 -23.26 1.70 -17.60
N GLU A 73 -22.91 0.41 -17.49
CA GLU A 73 -23.26 -0.60 -18.50
C GLU A 73 -24.56 -1.34 -18.17
N LEU A 74 -24.80 -1.61 -16.89
CA LEU A 74 -25.99 -2.34 -16.43
C LEU A 74 -27.08 -1.43 -15.89
N LEU A 75 -26.82 -0.11 -15.80
CA LEU A 75 -27.75 0.91 -15.31
C LEU A 75 -28.28 0.63 -13.90
N PHE A 76 -27.46 0.02 -13.04
CA PHE A 76 -27.83 -0.22 -11.65
C PHE A 76 -27.92 1.12 -10.89
N GLU A 77 -28.95 1.26 -10.07
CA GLU A 77 -29.06 2.37 -9.14
C GLU A 77 -27.98 2.30 -8.05
N GLN A 78 -27.52 3.46 -7.60
CA GLN A 78 -26.52 3.60 -6.53
C GLN A 78 -26.86 2.74 -5.30
N GLN A 79 -28.12 2.75 -4.86
CA GLN A 79 -28.58 1.98 -3.70
C GLN A 79 -28.43 0.45 -3.88
N THR A 80 -28.46 -0.05 -5.11
CA THR A 80 -28.25 -1.47 -5.40
C THR A 80 -26.76 -1.81 -5.34
N VAL A 81 -25.91 -0.93 -5.87
CA VAL A 81 -24.46 -1.09 -5.80
C VAL A 81 -23.97 -1.00 -4.36
N GLU A 82 -24.52 -0.10 -3.54
CA GLU A 82 -24.21 0.01 -2.10
C GLU A 82 -24.56 -1.23 -1.29
N LYS A 83 -25.54 -2.04 -1.73
CA LYS A 83 -25.84 -3.34 -1.08
C LYS A 83 -24.77 -4.38 -1.36
N LEU A 84 -24.06 -4.28 -2.50
CA LEU A 84 -22.97 -5.18 -2.87
C LEU A 84 -21.64 -4.70 -2.29
N PHE A 85 -21.39 -3.39 -2.34
CA PHE A 85 -20.16 -2.76 -1.88
C PHE A 85 -20.46 -1.68 -0.83
N PRO A 86 -20.93 -2.07 0.37
CA PRO A 86 -21.24 -1.11 1.42
C PRO A 86 -19.97 -0.35 1.85
N CYS A 87 -20.11 0.97 1.99
CA CYS A 87 -19.04 1.86 2.47
C CYS A 87 -17.75 1.84 1.63
N LEU A 88 -17.81 1.46 0.35
CA LEU A 88 -16.60 1.29 -0.48
C LEU A 88 -15.72 2.54 -0.55
N ASP A 89 -16.32 3.71 -0.76
CA ASP A 89 -15.58 4.98 -0.83
C ASP A 89 -14.91 5.34 0.50
N GLU A 90 -15.59 5.05 1.61
CA GLU A 90 -15.05 5.26 2.96
C GLU A 90 -13.87 4.32 3.24
N LEU A 91 -14.00 3.04 2.87
CA LEU A 91 -12.91 2.07 2.97
C LEU A 91 -11.69 2.50 2.14
N ILE A 92 -11.89 2.91 0.89
CA ILE A 92 -10.81 3.41 0.04
C ILE A 92 -10.13 4.61 0.72
N SER A 93 -10.90 5.54 1.28
CA SER A 93 -10.38 6.73 1.96
C SER A 93 -9.54 6.37 3.18
N ILE A 94 -10.06 5.50 4.08
CA ILE A 94 -9.38 5.07 5.30
C ILE A 94 -8.06 4.37 4.96
N HIS A 95 -8.11 3.37 4.09
CA HIS A 95 -6.92 2.58 3.74
C HIS A 95 -5.88 3.41 2.97
N SER A 96 -6.33 4.30 2.08
CA SER A 96 -5.40 5.22 1.38
C SER A 96 -4.70 6.16 2.37
N GLN A 97 -5.42 6.72 3.34
CA GLN A 97 -4.83 7.59 4.37
C GLN A 97 -3.87 6.82 5.28
N PHE A 98 -4.26 5.63 5.72
CA PHE A 98 -3.40 4.77 6.53
C PHE A 98 -2.10 4.46 5.78
N PHE A 99 -2.20 4.02 4.53
CA PHE A 99 -1.04 3.69 3.71
C PHE A 99 -0.12 4.90 3.47
N GLN A 100 -0.67 6.11 3.24
CA GLN A 100 0.11 7.34 3.16
C GLN A 100 0.94 7.58 4.44
N ARG A 101 0.37 7.39 5.63
CA ARG A 101 1.12 7.49 6.89
C ARG A 101 2.26 6.46 6.98
N ILE A 102 2.08 5.25 6.43
CA ILE A 102 3.16 4.26 6.36
C ILE A 102 4.28 4.73 5.42
N LEU A 103 3.94 5.31 4.27
CA LEU A 103 4.90 5.84 3.31
C LEU A 103 5.69 7.03 3.87
N GLU A 104 5.01 7.94 4.57
CA GLU A 104 5.65 9.03 5.31
C GLU A 104 6.68 8.50 6.30
N ARG A 105 6.29 7.50 7.11
CA ARG A 105 7.21 6.84 8.04
C ARG A 105 8.39 6.18 7.34
N LYS A 106 8.19 5.53 6.19
CA LYS A 106 9.27 4.97 5.37
C LYS A 106 10.23 6.07 4.92
N LYS A 107 9.71 7.19 4.42
CA LYS A 107 10.50 8.33 3.92
C LYS A 107 11.35 8.97 5.03
N GLU A 108 10.80 9.10 6.23
CA GLU A 108 11.53 9.55 7.43
C GLU A 108 12.62 8.57 7.89
N SER A 109 12.51 7.31 7.47
CA SER A 109 13.41 6.22 7.87
C SER A 109 14.52 5.92 6.86
N LEU A 110 14.68 6.74 5.81
CA LEU A 110 15.78 6.61 4.84
C LEU A 110 17.15 6.79 5.53
N VAL A 111 18.15 6.03 5.09
CA VAL A 111 19.50 6.02 5.66
C VAL A 111 20.48 6.68 4.68
N ASP A 112 21.37 7.54 5.18
CA ASP A 112 22.49 8.17 4.45
C ASP A 112 22.08 8.87 3.14
N LYS A 113 20.89 9.48 3.10
CA LYS A 113 20.30 10.10 1.90
C LYS A 113 20.15 9.13 0.71
N SER A 114 20.15 7.82 0.96
CA SER A 114 19.79 6.82 -0.03
C SER A 114 18.30 6.91 -0.36
N GLU A 115 17.96 6.74 -1.63
CA GLU A 115 16.57 6.60 -2.08
C GLU A 115 16.02 5.19 -1.84
N LYS A 116 16.89 4.20 -1.60
CA LYS A 116 16.53 2.78 -1.48
C LYS A 116 16.65 2.24 -0.06
N ASN A 117 17.68 2.64 0.66
CA ASN A 117 17.97 2.09 1.98
C ASN A 117 17.14 2.80 3.04
N PHE A 118 16.26 2.05 3.71
CA PHE A 118 15.47 2.56 4.83
C PHE A 118 15.45 1.55 5.97
N LEU A 119 15.29 2.03 7.19
CA LEU A 119 15.19 1.20 8.38
C LEU A 119 14.14 1.76 9.35
N ILE A 120 12.91 1.27 9.26
CA ILE A 120 11.80 1.76 10.10
C ILE A 120 12.00 1.27 11.52
N LYS A 121 12.46 2.11 12.43
CA LYS A 121 12.70 1.76 13.85
C LYS A 121 11.45 1.78 14.71
N ARG A 122 10.43 2.55 14.31
CA ARG A 122 9.15 2.70 15.03
C ARG A 122 8.00 2.67 14.04
N MET A 123 6.99 1.85 14.31
CA MET A 123 5.78 1.72 13.49
C MET A 123 4.50 1.74 14.34
N GLY A 124 4.59 1.34 15.62
CA GLY A 124 3.42 1.17 16.48
C GLY A 124 2.56 2.43 16.65
N ASP A 125 3.14 3.62 16.60
CA ASP A 125 2.40 4.89 16.67
C ASP A 125 1.55 5.16 15.42
N VAL A 126 1.99 4.72 14.24
CA VAL A 126 1.18 4.79 13.01
C VAL A 126 0.00 3.82 13.11
N LEU A 127 0.22 2.64 13.71
CA LEU A 127 -0.81 1.61 13.86
C LEU A 127 -1.88 1.94 14.90
N VAL A 128 -1.51 2.68 15.96
CA VAL A 128 -2.44 3.10 17.01
C VAL A 128 -3.34 4.25 16.55
N ASN A 129 -2.82 5.15 15.72
CA ASN A 129 -3.53 6.34 15.27
C ASN A 129 -4.34 6.12 13.98
N GLN A 130 -4.72 4.89 13.66
CA GLN A 130 -5.49 4.57 12.45
C GLN A 130 -6.82 5.32 12.41
#